data_AF-A0A453RIX6-F1
#
_entry.id   AF-A0A453RIX6-F1
#
_cell.length_a   1.000
_cell.length_b   1.000
_cell.length_c   1.000
_cell.angle_alpha   90.00
_cell.angle_beta   90.00
_cell.angle_gamma   90.00
#
_symmetry.space_group_name_H-M   'P 1'
#
loop_
_entity.id
_entity.type
_entity.pdbx_description
1 polymer ?
#
loop_
_entity_poly.entity_id
_entity_poly.type
_entity_poly.pdbx_seq_one_letter_code
_entity_poly.pdbx_strand_id
1 'polypeptide(L)'
;FRTMASLRTNASSQNIFVVILRFLENFFGSMSTGVGAGFISALLFKYSTLGVENLYNLESCLFVVFPYFSYMLAEGFGLSGIVSILFTGIVMKRYTFSNLSEDSQRFTAALFHLLSSLAETFVFIYMGFDIAMERQSWSHIGFIFF
;
A
#
# COMPACT_ATOMS: atom_id res chain seq x y z
N PHE A 1 10.96 10.46 1.67
CA PHE A 1 11.44 11.65 2.41
C PHE A 1 12.86 11.53 2.97
N ARG A 2 13.25 10.43 3.65
CA ARG A 2 14.61 10.28 4.23
C ARG A 2 15.75 10.24 3.18
N THR A 3 15.50 9.66 2.01
CA THR A 3 16.47 9.60 0.90
C THR A 3 16.70 10.96 0.22
N MET A 4 15.68 11.83 0.18
CA MET A 4 15.83 13.19 -0.37
C MET A 4 16.61 14.13 0.56
N ALA A 5 16.50 13.96 1.88
CA ALA A 5 17.29 14.74 2.83
C ALA A 5 18.81 14.49 2.70
N SER A 6 19.20 13.27 2.30
CA SER A 6 20.60 12.91 2.02
C SER A 6 21.13 13.45 0.69
N LEU A 7 20.25 13.88 -0.23
CA LEU A 7 20.64 14.39 -1.55
C LEU A 7 21.11 15.85 -1.52
N ARG A 8 20.80 16.61 -0.47
CA ARG A 8 21.12 18.04 -0.41
C ARG A 8 22.58 18.35 -0.03
N THR A 9 23.31 17.38 0.53
CA THR A 9 24.64 17.64 1.12
C THR A 9 25.83 17.24 0.26
N ASN A 10 25.72 16.36 -0.75
CA ASN A 10 26.89 15.97 -1.55
C ASN A 10 26.50 15.56 -2.99
N ALA A 11 26.55 16.52 -3.93
CA ALA A 11 26.45 16.23 -5.36
C ALA A 11 27.83 15.82 -5.91
N SER A 12 28.09 14.51 -5.95
CA SER A 12 29.20 13.89 -6.69
C SER A 12 28.68 12.55 -7.24
N SER A 13 29.17 12.11 -8.40
CA SER A 13 28.71 10.92 -9.13
C SER A 13 28.70 9.63 -8.29
N GLN A 14 29.58 9.53 -7.27
CA GLN A 14 29.58 8.43 -6.31
C GLN A 14 28.33 8.39 -5.42
N ASN A 15 27.68 9.53 -5.16
CA ASN A 15 26.49 9.59 -4.31
C ASN A 15 25.24 9.05 -5.03
N ILE A 16 25.16 9.16 -6.35
CA ILE A 16 24.02 8.62 -7.12
C ILE A 16 23.99 7.10 -7.01
N PHE A 17 25.14 6.43 -7.16
CA PHE A 17 25.24 4.98 -7.00
C PHE A 17 24.83 4.53 -5.59
N VAL A 18 25.28 5.24 -4.55
CA VAL A 18 24.90 4.97 -3.16
C VAL A 18 23.39 5.15 -2.93
N VAL A 19 22.77 6.18 -3.52
CA VAL A 19 21.32 6.41 -3.41
C VAL A 19 20.54 5.31 -4.10
N ILE A 20 20.98 4.87 -5.30
CA ILE A 20 20.35 3.75 -6.01
C ILE A 20 20.46 2.47 -5.19
N LEU A 21 21.63 2.16 -4.62
CA LEU A 21 21.81 0.98 -3.76
C LEU A 21 20.91 1.01 -2.53
N ARG A 22 20.84 2.15 -1.82
CA ARG A 22 19.95 2.32 -0.66
C ARG A 22 18.48 2.19 -1.03
N PHE A 23 18.09 2.69 -2.21
CA PHE A 23 16.74 2.50 -2.71
C PHE A 23 16.46 1.02 -2.98
N LEU A 24 17.39 0.31 -3.63
CA LEU A 24 17.28 -1.12 -3.92
C LEU A 24 17.16 -1.94 -2.63
N GLU A 25 18.03 -1.67 -1.66
CA GLU A 25 18.03 -2.34 -0.36
C GLU A 25 16.70 -2.15 0.35
N ASN A 26 16.21 -0.91 0.43
CA ASN A 26 14.91 -0.63 1.04
C ASN A 26 13.75 -1.28 0.28
N PHE A 27 13.81 -1.30 -1.06
CA PHE A 27 12.80 -1.92 -1.90
C PHE A 27 12.73 -3.44 -1.70
N PHE A 28 13.88 -4.13 -1.78
CA PHE A 28 13.95 -5.58 -1.56
C PHE A 28 13.64 -5.95 -0.10
N GLY A 29 14.10 -5.15 0.86
CA GLY A 29 13.75 -5.31 2.28
C GLY A 29 12.25 -5.25 2.48
N SER A 30 11.59 -4.18 2.03
CA SER A 30 10.12 -4.04 2.08
C SER A 30 9.38 -5.15 1.35
N MET A 31 9.87 -5.56 0.17
CA MET A 31 9.26 -6.65 -0.60
C MET A 31 9.31 -7.96 0.18
N SER A 32 10.45 -8.30 0.77
CA SER A 32 10.62 -9.54 1.54
C SER A 32 9.71 -9.60 2.77
N THR A 33 9.60 -8.49 3.50
CA THR A 33 8.70 -8.36 4.66
C THR A 33 7.23 -8.50 4.25
N GLY A 34 6.83 -7.85 3.16
CA GLY A 34 5.45 -7.93 2.66
C GLY A 34 5.07 -9.32 2.17
N VAL A 35 5.98 -10.00 1.45
CA VAL A 35 5.77 -11.38 1.01
C VAL A 35 5.70 -12.33 2.21
N GLY A 36 6.60 -12.18 3.19
CA GLY A 36 6.59 -12.96 4.42
C GLY A 36 5.29 -12.82 5.20
N ALA A 37 4.82 -11.58 5.42
CA ALA A 37 3.54 -11.31 6.06
C ALA A 37 2.35 -11.91 5.27
N GLY A 38 2.39 -11.84 3.94
CA GLY A 38 1.37 -12.46 3.08
C GLY A 38 1.30 -13.99 3.21
N PHE A 39 2.46 -14.66 3.33
CA PHE A 39 2.50 -16.10 3.58
C PHE A 39 2.00 -16.47 4.98
N ILE A 40 2.35 -15.69 6.01
CA ILE A 40 1.84 -15.88 7.37
C ILE A 40 0.32 -15.75 7.39
N SER A 41 -0.23 -14.75 6.68
CA SER A 41 -1.68 -14.60 6.50
C SER A 41 -2.30 -15.85 5.88
N ALA A 42 -1.76 -16.34 4.76
CA ALA A 42 -2.28 -17.53 4.09
C ALA A 42 -2.27 -18.77 4.99
N LEU A 43 -1.23 -18.95 5.81
CA LEU A 43 -1.18 -20.03 6.80
C LEU A 43 -2.24 -19.84 7.89
N LEU A 44 -2.37 -18.65 8.46
CA LEU A 44 -3.38 -18.36 9.48
C LEU A 44 -4.79 -18.65 8.99
N PHE A 45 -5.15 -18.20 7.79
CA PHE A 45 -6.46 -18.50 7.20
C PHE A 45 -6.65 -20.00 6.96
N LYS A 46 -5.62 -20.71 6.48
CA LYS A 46 -5.67 -22.17 6.34
C LYS A 46 -5.91 -22.91 7.67
N TYR A 47 -5.30 -22.44 8.76
CA TYR A 47 -5.51 -23.03 10.09
C TYR A 47 -6.84 -22.60 10.74
N SER A 48 -7.31 -21.36 10.52
CA SER A 48 -8.58 -20.87 11.04
C SER A 48 -9.80 -21.55 10.39
N THR A 49 -9.74 -21.88 9.09
CA THR A 49 -10.83 -22.57 8.37
C THR A 49 -11.12 -23.98 8.91
N LEU A 50 -10.17 -24.65 9.58
CA LEU A 50 -10.37 -26.01 10.13
C LEU A 50 -11.17 -26.05 11.45
N GLY A 51 -11.43 -24.91 12.08
CA GLY A 51 -11.90 -24.89 13.48
C GLY A 51 -13.30 -24.33 13.75
N VAL A 52 -13.86 -23.47 12.88
CA VAL A 52 -15.07 -22.73 13.26
C VAL A 52 -16.01 -22.50 12.06
N GLU A 53 -16.99 -23.38 11.91
CA GLU A 53 -18.19 -23.12 11.11
C GLU A 53 -18.92 -21.91 11.73
N ASN A 54 -19.10 -20.81 10.97
CA ASN A 54 -19.90 -19.58 11.25
C ASN A 54 -19.16 -18.22 11.44
N LEU A 55 -17.86 -18.07 11.15
CA LEU A 55 -17.16 -16.78 11.34
C LEU A 55 -16.83 -16.00 10.05
N TYR A 56 -17.71 -15.98 9.05
CA TYR A 56 -17.47 -15.27 7.77
C TYR A 56 -17.16 -13.76 7.94
N ASN A 57 -17.83 -13.09 8.88
CA ASN A 57 -17.59 -11.67 9.19
C ASN A 57 -16.18 -11.43 9.74
N LEU A 58 -15.68 -12.36 10.56
CA LEU A 58 -14.36 -12.25 11.17
C LEU A 58 -13.27 -12.48 10.13
N GLU A 59 -13.46 -13.45 9.23
CA GLU A 59 -12.53 -13.73 8.12
C GLU A 59 -12.31 -12.49 7.25
N SER A 60 -13.39 -11.80 6.86
CA SER A 60 -13.26 -10.61 6.01
C SER A 60 -12.60 -9.44 6.76
N CYS A 61 -12.97 -9.21 8.02
CA CYS A 61 -12.33 -8.17 8.83
C CYS A 61 -10.82 -8.42 8.96
N LEU A 62 -10.43 -9.67 9.25
CA LEU A 62 -9.03 -10.05 9.40
C LEU A 62 -8.27 -9.92 8.08
N PHE A 63 -8.92 -10.17 6.94
CA PHE A 63 -8.34 -9.99 5.61
C PHE A 63 -7.99 -8.52 5.31
N VAL A 64 -8.79 -7.57 5.81
CA VAL A 64 -8.53 -6.12 5.66
C VAL A 64 -7.47 -5.62 6.65
N VAL A 65 -7.45 -6.15 7.87
CA VAL A 65 -6.50 -5.72 8.92
C VAL A 65 -5.08 -6.24 8.67
N PHE A 66 -4.92 -7.44 8.10
CA PHE A 66 -3.61 -8.05 7.86
C PHE A 66 -2.64 -7.22 6.99
N PRO A 67 -3.06 -6.65 5.83
CA PRO A 67 -2.20 -5.77 5.05
C PRO A 67 -1.77 -4.52 5.84
N TYR A 68 -2.66 -3.98 6.68
CA TYR A 68 -2.33 -2.85 7.55
C TYR A 68 -1.32 -3.23 8.64
N PHE A 69 -1.42 -4.42 9.21
CA PHE A 69 -0.41 -4.95 10.14
C PHE A 69 0.97 -5.07 9.48
N SER A 70 1.02 -5.59 8.24
CA SER A 70 2.27 -5.67 7.46
C SER A 70 2.87 -4.29 7.17
N TYR A 71 2.02 -3.28 6.92
CA TYR A 71 2.44 -1.90 6.77
C TYR A 71 3.13 -1.38 8.04
N MET A 72 2.49 -1.53 9.20
CA MET A 72 3.01 -1.09 10.50
C MET A 72 4.31 -1.81 10.87
N LEU A 73 4.43 -3.10 10.59
CA LEU A 73 5.68 -3.86 10.78
C LEU A 73 6.81 -3.29 9.93
N ALA A 74 6.57 -3.05 8.64
CA ALA A 74 7.58 -2.52 7.74
C ALA A 74 8.01 -1.09 8.13
N GLU A 75 7.09 -0.24 8.57
CA GLU A 75 7.44 1.07 9.13
C GLU A 75 8.25 0.95 10.42
N GLY A 76 7.93 -0.02 11.29
CA GLY A 76 8.68 -0.30 12.52
C GLY A 76 10.14 -0.70 12.26
N PHE A 77 10.41 -1.40 11.17
CA PHE A 77 11.78 -1.72 10.71
C PHE A 77 12.46 -0.56 9.96
N GLY A 78 11.80 0.59 9.81
CA GLY A 78 12.31 1.74 9.05
C GLY A 78 12.33 1.53 7.54
N LEU A 79 11.62 0.50 7.05
CA LEU A 79 11.47 0.18 5.63
C LEU A 79 10.26 0.94 5.02
N SER A 80 10.04 0.80 3.71
CA SER A 80 8.83 1.34 3.08
C SER A 80 7.60 0.49 3.40
N GLY A 81 6.70 1.02 4.25
CA GLY A 81 5.41 0.41 4.54
C GLY A 81 4.52 0.26 3.30
N ILE A 82 4.53 1.26 2.41
CA ILE A 82 3.73 1.29 1.18
C ILE A 82 4.11 0.15 0.22
N VAL A 83 5.42 -0.11 0.08
CA VAL A 83 5.89 -1.23 -0.74
C VAL A 83 5.51 -2.57 -0.08
N SER A 84 5.65 -2.68 1.24
CA SER A 84 5.28 -3.89 1.99
C SER A 84 3.79 -4.24 1.85
N ILE A 85 2.88 -3.29 2.06
CA ILE A 85 1.43 -3.52 1.96
C ILE A 85 1.00 -3.93 0.55
N LEU A 86 1.64 -3.36 -0.48
CA LEU A 86 1.42 -3.73 -1.88
C LEU A 86 1.75 -5.20 -2.13
N PHE A 87 2.95 -5.64 -1.77
CA PHE A 87 3.36 -7.04 -1.95
C PHE A 87 2.54 -7.99 -1.10
N THR A 88 2.21 -7.59 0.14
CA THR A 88 1.31 -8.37 1.01
C THR A 88 -0.05 -8.58 0.33
N GLY A 89 -0.63 -7.52 -0.25
CA GLY A 89 -1.90 -7.58 -0.99
C GLY A 89 -1.85 -8.50 -2.22
N ILE A 90 -0.76 -8.46 -2.99
CA ILE A 90 -0.56 -9.36 -4.15
C ILE A 90 -0.54 -10.82 -3.71
N VAL A 91 0.22 -11.14 -2.65
CA VAL A 91 0.33 -12.51 -2.11
C VAL A 91 -1.01 -12.97 -1.53
N MET A 92 -1.70 -12.11 -0.76
CA MET A 92 -3.01 -12.44 -0.19
C MET A 92 -4.08 -12.66 -1.26
N LYS A 93 -4.08 -11.91 -2.36
CA LYS A 93 -4.99 -12.15 -3.50
C LYS A 93 -4.77 -13.54 -4.12
N ARG A 94 -3.54 -14.06 -4.11
CA ARG A 94 -3.22 -15.35 -4.74
C ARG A 94 -3.43 -16.55 -3.82
N TYR A 95 -3.06 -16.42 -2.54
CA TYR A 95 -3.06 -17.55 -1.60
C TYR A 95 -4.19 -17.48 -0.57
N THR A 96 -4.48 -16.30 -0.04
CA THR A 96 -5.50 -16.14 1.00
C THR A 96 -6.90 -16.08 0.41
N PHE A 97 -7.09 -15.39 -0.73
CA PHE A 97 -8.40 -15.23 -1.37
C PHE A 97 -9.06 -16.57 -1.74
N SER A 98 -8.30 -17.54 -2.24
CA SER A 98 -8.81 -18.87 -2.56
C SER A 98 -9.12 -19.74 -1.35
N ASN A 99 -8.62 -19.38 -0.16
CA ASN A 99 -8.87 -20.10 1.09
C ASN A 99 -10.06 -19.50 1.87
N LEU A 100 -10.61 -18.37 1.42
CA LEU A 100 -11.78 -17.73 2.05
C LEU A 100 -13.09 -18.42 1.63
N SER A 101 -14.08 -18.40 2.53
CA SER A 101 -15.46 -18.81 2.21
C SER A 101 -16.08 -17.92 1.11
N GLU A 102 -16.99 -18.47 0.30
CA GLU A 102 -17.60 -17.76 -0.84
C GLU A 102 -18.29 -16.46 -0.45
N ASP A 103 -18.99 -16.43 0.67
CA ASP A 103 -19.67 -15.22 1.17
C ASP A 103 -18.65 -14.14 1.57
N SER A 104 -17.55 -14.55 2.20
CA SER A 104 -16.46 -13.64 2.61
C SER A 104 -15.72 -13.08 1.40
N GLN A 105 -15.54 -13.87 0.33
CA GLN A 105 -14.97 -13.40 -0.94
C GLN A 105 -15.83 -12.31 -1.57
N ARG A 106 -17.16 -12.52 -1.65
CA ARG A 106 -18.10 -11.54 -2.23
C ARG A 106 -18.09 -10.23 -1.44
N PHE A 107 -18.20 -10.31 -0.12
CA PHE A 107 -18.19 -9.13 0.74
C PHE A 107 -16.86 -8.37 0.66
N THR A 108 -15.73 -9.08 0.71
CA THR A 108 -14.39 -8.48 0.60
C THR A 108 -14.21 -7.80 -0.76
N ALA A 109 -14.63 -8.43 -1.86
CA ALA A 109 -14.57 -7.83 -3.20
C ALA A 109 -15.42 -6.55 -3.29
N ALA A 110 -16.64 -6.57 -2.75
CA ALA A 110 -17.50 -5.39 -2.69
C ALA A 110 -16.86 -4.26 -1.85
N LEU A 111 -16.27 -4.61 -0.70
CA LEU A 111 -15.58 -3.65 0.16
C LEU A 111 -14.38 -2.99 -0.55
N PHE A 112 -13.53 -3.76 -1.23
CA PHE A 112 -12.41 -3.20 -2.00
C PHE A 112 -12.88 -2.33 -3.17
N HIS A 113 -13.99 -2.69 -3.82
CA HIS A 113 -14.59 -1.86 -4.88
C HIS A 113 -15.09 -0.52 -4.33
N LEU A 114 -15.78 -0.55 -3.17
CA LEU A 114 -16.23 0.66 -2.47
C LEU A 114 -15.05 1.53 -2.02
N LEU A 115 -14.01 0.93 -1.43
CA LEU A 115 -12.81 1.65 -1.01
C LEU A 115 -12.07 2.28 -2.19
N SER A 116 -11.95 1.58 -3.31
CA SER A 116 -11.32 2.11 -4.52
C SER A 116 -12.09 3.31 -5.08
N SER A 117 -13.42 3.20 -5.18
CA SER A 117 -14.28 4.30 -5.66
C SER A 117 -14.24 5.51 -4.73
N LEU A 118 -14.23 5.26 -3.42
CA LEU A 118 -14.08 6.30 -2.41
C LEU A 118 -12.72 7.00 -2.50
N ALA A 119 -11.63 6.23 -2.63
CA ALA A 119 -10.28 6.76 -2.79
C ALA A 119 -10.14 7.60 -4.07
N GLU A 120 -10.71 7.13 -5.19
CA GLU A 120 -10.75 7.88 -6.45
C GLU A 120 -11.50 9.22 -6.29
N THR A 121 -12.65 9.19 -5.62
CA THR A 121 -13.43 10.41 -5.32
C THR A 121 -12.64 11.38 -4.45
N PHE A 122 -11.92 10.89 -3.43
CA PHE A 122 -11.06 11.73 -2.60
C PHE A 122 -9.93 12.38 -3.38
N VAL A 123 -9.26 11.62 -4.27
CA VAL A 123 -8.20 12.17 -5.12
C VAL A 123 -8.74 13.25 -6.05
N PHE A 124 -9.92 13.04 -6.67
CA PHE A 124 -10.53 14.05 -7.54
C PHE A 124 -10.96 15.31 -6.78
N ILE A 125 -11.57 15.17 -5.60
CA ILE A 125 -11.93 16.33 -4.77
C ILE A 125 -10.67 17.09 -4.37
N TYR A 126 -9.59 16.40 -3.99
CA TYR A 126 -8.33 17.05 -3.61
C TYR A 126 -7.71 17.83 -4.77
N MET A 127 -7.62 17.23 -5.96
CA MET A 127 -7.14 17.92 -7.18
C MET A 127 -8.03 19.12 -7.54
N GLY A 128 -9.35 18.96 -7.47
CA GLY A 128 -10.29 20.05 -7.77
C GLY A 128 -10.19 21.20 -6.76
N PHE A 129 -9.99 20.89 -5.48
CA PHE A 129 -9.76 21.87 -4.43
C PHE A 129 -8.44 22.63 -4.65
N ASP A 130 -7.35 21.93 -4.97
CA ASP A 130 -6.03 22.52 -5.23
C ASP A 130 -6.10 23.56 -6.37
N ILE A 131 -6.72 23.20 -7.50
CA ILE A 131 -6.93 24.10 -8.65
C ILE A 131 -7.81 25.30 -8.29
N ALA A 132 -8.87 25.09 -7.49
CA ALA A 132 -9.76 26.16 -7.07
C ALA A 132 -9.08 27.16 -6.14
N MET A 133 -8.18 26.69 -5.26
CA MET A 133 -7.41 27.49 -4.32
C MET A 133 -6.25 28.23 -5.00
N GLU A 134 -5.64 27.64 -6.03
CA GLU A 134 -4.53 28.24 -6.79
C GLU A 134 -4.94 29.50 -7.59
N ARG A 135 -6.26 29.79 -7.68
CA ARG A 135 -6.80 31.05 -8.22
C ARG A 135 -6.43 32.34 -7.44
N GLN A 136 -5.50 32.31 -6.47
CA GLN A 136 -4.92 33.53 -5.88
C GLN A 136 -3.54 33.93 -6.44
N SER A 137 -2.94 33.14 -7.35
CA SER A 137 -1.67 33.48 -8.03
C SER A 137 -1.85 33.64 -9.55
N TRP A 138 -2.76 34.53 -9.97
CA TRP A 138 -2.92 34.87 -11.38
C TRP A 138 -1.84 35.84 -11.86
N SER A 139 -0.62 35.36 -12.09
CA SER A 139 0.37 36.08 -12.90
C SER A 139 0.97 35.28 -14.07
N HIS A 140 0.72 33.97 -14.19
CA HIS A 140 1.33 33.14 -15.23
C HIS A 140 0.37 32.34 -16.14
N ILE A 141 -0.90 32.76 -16.27
CA ILE A 141 -1.89 32.13 -17.19
C ILE A 141 -1.55 32.35 -18.68
N GLY A 142 -0.48 33.07 -19.02
CA GLY A 142 -0.06 33.29 -20.41
C GLY A 142 0.49 32.06 -21.15
N PHE A 143 0.77 30.93 -20.49
CA PHE A 143 1.49 29.81 -21.11
C PHE A 143 0.61 28.62 -21.56
N ILE A 144 -0.71 28.66 -21.35
CA ILE A 144 -1.61 27.52 -21.64
C ILE A 144 -2.35 27.65 -22.99
N PHE A 145 -2.10 28.73 -23.75
CA PHE A 145 -2.57 28.88 -25.13
C PHE A 145 -1.38 29.07 -26.09
N PHE A 146 -0.53 28.04 -26.20
CA PHE A 146 0.14 27.68 -27.46
C PHE A 146 0.39 26.18 -27.50
#